data_AF-A0A2H6MXI5-F1
#
_entry.id   AF-A0A2H6MXI5-F1
#
_cell.length_a   1.000
_cell.length_b   1.000
_cell.length_c   1.000
_cell.angle_alpha   90.00
_cell.angle_beta   90.00
_cell.angle_gamma   90.00
#
_symmetry.space_group_name_H-M   'P 1'
#
loop_
_entity.id
_entity.type
_entity.pdbx_description
1 polymer ?
#
loop_
_entity_poly.entity_id
_entity_poly.type
_entity_poly.pdbx_seq_one_letter_code
_entity_poly.pdbx_strand_id
1 'polypeptide(L)'
;NAELRQLCSSTEVDMIKLQLKLQGSVSVQVNAGPLAYARAFLDDTSTKRYPDNKVKSLKEIFRQFIETCGQALEVNERLIKEDQIEYQEEMKANYREMAKELSEIMHEQLG
;
A
#
# COMPACT_ATOMS: atom_id res chain seq x y z
N ASN A 1 6.08 -1.88 5.75
CA ASN A 1 5.94 -0.43 6.03
C ASN A 1 7.27 0.26 6.30
N ALA A 2 8.03 -0.13 7.34
CA ALA A 2 9.27 0.57 7.72
C ALA A 2 10.32 0.66 6.59
N GLU A 3 10.54 -0.42 5.84
CA GLU A 3 11.50 -0.41 4.72
C GLU A 3 11.10 0.56 3.59
N LEU A 4 9.82 0.61 3.22
CA LEU A 4 9.34 1.50 2.15
C LEU A 4 9.44 2.98 2.58
N ARG A 5 9.12 3.28 3.85
CA ARG A 5 9.33 4.62 4.44
C ARG A 5 10.81 5.02 4.45
N GLN A 6 11.70 4.09 4.79
CA GLN A 6 13.14 4.35 4.78
C GLN A 6 13.65 4.64 3.36
N LEU A 7 13.18 3.91 2.34
CA LEU A 7 13.55 4.16 0.95
C LEU A 7 13.09 5.54 0.46
N CYS A 8 11.90 5.98 0.87
CA CYS A 8 11.37 7.30 0.49
C CYS A 8 12.09 8.48 1.17
N SER A 9 12.77 8.25 2.29
CA SER A 9 13.46 9.28 3.08
C SER A 9 14.97 9.33 2.85
N SER A 10 15.51 8.45 2.00
CA SER A 10 16.94 8.42 1.68
C SER A 10 17.35 9.63 0.83
N THR A 11 18.49 10.24 1.16
CA THR A 11 19.08 11.36 0.38
C THR A 11 19.44 10.95 -1.04
N GLU A 12 19.78 9.67 -1.22
CA GLU A 12 20.00 9.04 -2.52
C GLU A 12 19.08 7.81 -2.58
N VAL A 13 18.02 7.91 -3.38
CA VAL A 13 16.99 6.88 -3.46
C VAL A 13 17.43 5.83 -4.48
N ASP A 14 17.63 4.59 -4.01
CA ASP A 14 17.80 3.43 -4.88
C ASP A 14 16.47 3.13 -5.58
N MET A 15 16.34 3.62 -6.81
CA MET A 15 15.13 3.51 -7.62
C MET A 15 14.72 2.05 -7.84
N ILE A 16 15.66 1.15 -8.10
CA ILE A 16 15.35 -0.27 -8.36
C ILE A 16 14.78 -0.91 -7.10
N LYS A 17 15.39 -0.64 -5.94
CA LYS A 17 14.91 -1.15 -4.66
C LYS A 17 13.56 -0.55 -4.26
N LEU A 18 13.34 0.74 -4.54
CA LEU A 18 12.05 1.39 -4.36
C LEU A 18 10.97 0.73 -5.22
N GLN A 19 11.20 0.61 -6.54
CA GLN A 19 10.25 0.03 -7.50
C GLN A 19 9.91 -1.42 -7.14
N LEU A 20 10.91 -2.26 -6.83
CA LEU A 20 10.70 -3.65 -6.45
C LEU A 20 9.79 -3.78 -5.22
N LYS A 21 10.02 -2.94 -4.20
CA LYS A 21 9.22 -2.96 -2.96
C LYS A 21 7.83 -2.36 -3.16
N LEU A 22 7.73 -1.28 -3.92
CA LEU A 22 6.46 -0.61 -4.22
C LEU A 22 5.55 -1.50 -5.06
N GLN A 23 6.05 -2.05 -6.16
CA GLN A 23 5.30 -2.98 -7.01
C GLN A 23 4.85 -4.21 -6.20
N GLY A 24 5.74 -4.80 -5.41
CA GLY A 24 5.39 -5.93 -4.53
C GLY A 24 4.40 -5.58 -3.41
N SER A 25 4.11 -4.30 -3.21
CA SER A 25 3.11 -3.81 -2.25
C SER A 25 1.76 -3.52 -2.92
N VAL A 26 1.75 -2.86 -4.08
CA VAL A 26 0.52 -2.37 -4.74
C VAL A 26 0.05 -3.23 -5.91
N SER A 27 0.92 -4.04 -6.52
CA SER A 27 0.68 -4.83 -7.73
C SER A 27 0.99 -6.31 -7.50
N VAL A 28 0.46 -6.88 -6.41
CA VAL A 28 0.75 -8.28 -6.05
C VAL A 28 0.04 -9.24 -7.02
N GLN A 29 0.81 -10.02 -7.77
CA GLN A 29 0.25 -10.98 -8.76
C GLN A 29 0.29 -12.45 -8.29
N VAL A 30 1.27 -12.82 -7.44
CA VAL A 30 1.51 -14.23 -7.06
C VAL A 30 1.11 -14.54 -5.62
N ASN A 31 1.26 -13.57 -4.73
CA ASN A 31 0.94 -13.72 -3.30
C ASN A 31 -0.49 -13.23 -2.99
N ALA A 32 -1.00 -13.56 -1.82
CA ALA A 32 -2.34 -13.13 -1.38
C ALA A 32 -2.48 -11.59 -1.22
N GLY A 33 -1.37 -10.87 -1.08
CA GLY A 33 -1.31 -9.41 -0.97
C GLY A 33 -1.92 -8.83 0.32
N PRO A 34 -1.80 -7.50 0.54
CA PRO A 34 -2.31 -6.84 1.75
C PRO A 34 -3.84 -6.97 1.93
N LEU A 35 -4.59 -7.00 0.83
CA LEU A 35 -6.05 -7.09 0.84
C LEU A 35 -6.58 -8.40 1.44
N ALA A 36 -5.86 -9.52 1.28
CA ALA A 36 -6.25 -10.78 1.91
C ALA A 36 -6.22 -10.69 3.44
N TYR A 37 -5.23 -10.01 4.01
CA TYR A 37 -5.16 -9.77 5.45
C TYR A 37 -6.30 -8.85 5.90
N ALA A 38 -6.60 -7.77 5.16
CA ALA A 38 -7.71 -6.89 5.48
C ALA A 38 -9.04 -7.66 5.50
N ARG A 39 -9.34 -8.46 4.48
CA ARG A 39 -10.57 -9.28 4.44
C ARG A 39 -10.66 -10.27 5.60
N ALA A 40 -9.55 -10.93 5.93
CA ALA A 40 -9.53 -11.96 6.98
C ALA A 40 -9.77 -11.42 8.40
N PHE A 41 -9.44 -10.14 8.64
CA PHE A 41 -9.40 -9.60 10.01
C PHE A 41 -10.24 -8.33 10.21
N LEU A 42 -10.56 -7.59 9.15
CA LEU A 42 -11.22 -6.28 9.22
C LEU A 42 -12.62 -6.25 8.61
N ASP A 43 -13.06 -7.31 7.94
CA ASP A 43 -14.46 -7.45 7.52
C ASP A 43 -15.41 -7.48 8.74
N ASP A 44 -16.62 -6.95 8.58
CA ASP A 44 -17.63 -6.80 9.63
C ASP A 44 -17.95 -8.11 10.37
N THR A 45 -17.87 -9.25 9.66
CA THR A 45 -18.11 -10.56 10.25
C THR A 45 -16.91 -11.08 11.06
N SER A 46 -15.71 -10.61 10.72
CA SER A 46 -14.44 -11.05 11.29
C SER A 46 -14.03 -10.19 12.48
N THR A 47 -14.25 -8.88 12.44
CA THR A 47 -13.86 -7.95 13.50
C THR A 47 -14.46 -8.31 14.86
N LYS A 48 -15.72 -8.78 14.89
CA LYS A 48 -16.43 -9.23 16.11
C LYS A 48 -15.76 -10.41 16.82
N ARG A 49 -14.84 -11.11 16.15
CA ARG A 49 -14.10 -12.26 16.71
C ARG A 49 -12.81 -11.85 17.42
N TYR A 50 -12.39 -10.58 17.30
CA TYR A 50 -11.12 -10.10 17.81
C TYR A 50 -11.30 -8.93 18.79
N PRO A 51 -10.36 -8.73 19.74
CA PRO A 51 -10.39 -7.57 20.62
C PRO A 51 -10.35 -6.24 19.83
N ASP A 52 -11.20 -5.28 20.21
CA ASP A 52 -11.31 -3.97 19.56
C ASP A 52 -9.97 -3.24 19.40
N ASN A 53 -9.10 -3.32 20.40
CA ASN A 53 -7.78 -2.68 20.36
C ASN A 53 -6.88 -3.28 19.26
N LYS A 54 -6.96 -4.60 19.02
CA LYS A 54 -6.21 -5.27 17.95
C LYS A 54 -6.76 -4.90 16.58
N VAL A 55 -8.08 -4.85 16.43
CA VAL A 55 -8.74 -4.38 15.20
C VAL A 55 -8.33 -2.93 14.89
N LYS A 56 -8.39 -2.04 15.89
CA LYS A 56 -7.96 -0.64 15.75
C LYS A 56 -6.49 -0.52 15.36
N SER A 57 -5.59 -1.28 16.00
CA SER A 57 -4.16 -1.28 15.65
C SER A 57 -3.92 -1.77 14.21
N LEU A 58 -4.64 -2.81 13.77
CA LEU A 58 -4.49 -3.31 12.40
C LEU A 58 -4.98 -2.29 11.36
N LYS A 59 -6.14 -1.65 11.60
CA LYS A 59 -6.63 -0.54 10.77
C LYS A 59 -5.59 0.58 10.66
N GLU A 60 -4.97 0.96 11.77
CA GLU A 60 -3.93 2.00 11.78
C GLU A 60 -2.70 1.61 10.95
N ILE A 61 -2.29 0.34 11.01
CA ILE A 61 -1.20 -0.18 10.16
C ILE A 61 -1.55 -0.08 8.67
N PHE A 62 -2.81 -0.35 8.29
CA PHE A 62 -3.26 -0.20 6.90
C PHE A 62 -3.33 1.27 6.45
N ARG A 63 -3.77 2.20 7.31
CA ARG A 63 -3.72 3.65 7.00
C ARG A 63 -2.29 4.09 6.70
N GLN A 64 -1.37 3.74 7.59
CA GLN A 64 0.05 4.04 7.41
C GLN A 64 0.64 3.36 6.18
N PHE A 65 0.18 2.16 5.83
CA PHE A 65 0.61 1.46 4.63
C PHE A 65 0.20 2.21 3.36
N ILE A 66 -1.08 2.62 3.26
CA ILE A 66 -1.60 3.36 2.12
C ILE A 66 -0.89 4.69 1.95
N GLU A 67 -0.73 5.45 3.04
CA GLU A 67 0.05 6.70 3.03
C GLU A 67 1.48 6.47 2.52
N THR A 68 2.15 5.41 2.98
CA THR A 68 3.51 5.10 2.55
C THR A 68 3.57 4.75 1.07
N CYS A 69 2.59 3.99 0.56
CA CYS A 69 2.54 3.63 -0.86
C CYS A 69 2.30 4.85 -1.74
N GLY A 70 1.44 5.77 -1.32
CA GLY A 70 1.23 7.05 -2.00
C GLY A 70 2.51 7.88 -2.08
N GLN A 71 3.20 8.06 -0.95
CA GLN A 71 4.50 8.75 -0.91
C GLN A 71 5.55 8.07 -1.80
N ALA A 72 5.61 6.74 -1.79
CA ALA A 72 6.53 5.98 -2.63
C ALA A 72 6.24 6.15 -4.13
N LEU A 73 4.97 6.25 -4.52
CA LEU A 73 4.58 6.57 -5.90
C LEU A 73 5.03 7.97 -6.31
N GLU A 74 4.85 8.98 -5.45
CA GLU A 74 5.32 10.35 -5.72
C GLU A 74 6.85 10.41 -5.85
N VAL A 75 7.58 9.68 -5.00
CA VAL A 75 9.05 9.58 -5.12
C VAL A 75 9.43 8.88 -6.42
N ASN A 76 8.78 7.77 -6.76
CA ASN A 76 9.07 7.05 -7.99
C ASN A 76 8.83 7.91 -9.23
N GLU A 77 7.73 8.68 -9.26
CA GLU A 77 7.40 9.59 -10.38
C GLU A 77 8.49 10.63 -10.68
N ARG A 78 9.27 11.05 -9.67
CA ARG A 78 10.38 11.99 -9.85
C ARG A 78 11.67 11.31 -10.35
N LEU A 79 11.77 9.99 -10.22
CA LEU A 79 12.96 9.21 -10.53
C LEU A 79 12.88 8.49 -11.87
N ILE A 80 11.66 8.16 -12.33
CA ILE A 80 11.45 7.46 -13.59
C ILE A 80 11.95 8.25 -14.80
N LYS A 81 12.30 7.52 -15.85
CA LYS A 81 12.58 8.04 -17.19
C LYS A 81 11.34 7.92 -18.09
N GLU A 82 11.37 8.54 -19.26
CA GLU A 82 10.24 8.55 -20.21
C GLU A 82 9.75 7.15 -20.58
N ASP A 83 10.65 6.18 -20.68
CA ASP A 83 10.34 4.77 -20.98
C ASP A 83 9.64 4.03 -19.83
N GLN A 84 9.56 4.62 -18.63
CA GLN A 84 8.89 4.05 -17.46
C GLN A 84 7.57 4.74 -17.08
N ILE A 85 7.08 5.68 -17.90
CA ILE A 85 5.82 6.42 -17.61
C ILE A 85 4.61 5.47 -17.54
N GLU A 86 4.47 4.55 -18.50
CA GLU A 86 3.34 3.59 -18.51
C GLU A 86 3.37 2.69 -17.27
N TYR A 87 4.55 2.23 -16.87
CA TYR A 87 4.74 1.44 -15.66
C TYR A 87 4.32 2.20 -14.39
N GLN A 88 4.66 3.49 -14.28
CA GLN A 88 4.24 4.32 -13.16
C GLN A 88 2.72 4.51 -13.12
N GLU A 89 2.07 4.75 -14.26
CA GLU A 89 0.61 4.91 -14.32
C GLU A 89 -0.12 3.61 -13.96
N GLU A 90 0.39 2.46 -14.38
CA GLU A 90 -0.13 1.16 -13.95
C GLU A 90 -0.01 0.97 -12.43
N MET A 91 1.15 1.31 -11.82
CA MET A 91 1.29 1.24 -10.37
C MET A 91 0.35 2.19 -9.63
N LYS A 92 0.13 3.40 -10.15
CA LYS A 92 -0.86 4.34 -9.60
C LYS A 92 -2.28 3.79 -9.70
N ALA A 93 -2.64 3.16 -10.82
CA ALA A 93 -3.96 2.55 -11.00
C ALA A 93 -4.18 1.42 -9.99
N ASN A 94 -3.22 0.51 -9.86
CA ASN A 94 -3.26 -0.59 -8.89
C ASN A 94 -3.35 -0.08 -7.43
N TYR A 95 -2.60 0.97 -7.09
CA TYR A 95 -2.69 1.62 -5.79
C TYR A 95 -4.10 2.18 -5.52
N ARG A 96 -4.71 2.88 -6.49
CA ARG A 96 -6.07 3.43 -6.34
C ARG A 96 -7.11 2.33 -6.13
N GLU A 97 -6.98 1.22 -6.85
CA GLU A 97 -7.86 0.05 -6.66
C GLU A 97 -7.69 -0.55 -5.26
N MET A 98 -6.46 -0.75 -4.82
CA MET A 98 -6.17 -1.25 -3.47
C MET A 98 -6.70 -0.31 -2.36
N ALA A 99 -6.52 1.01 -2.51
CA ALA A 99 -7.02 2.00 -1.57
C ALA A 99 -8.55 2.01 -1.50
N LYS A 100 -9.22 1.87 -2.65
CA LYS A 100 -10.66 1.73 -2.75
C LYS A 100 -11.17 0.48 -2.03
N GLU A 101 -10.59 -0.68 -2.31
CA GLU A 101 -11.01 -1.93 -1.66
C GLU A 101 -10.78 -1.91 -0.15
N LEU A 102 -9.64 -1.36 0.31
CA LEU A 102 -9.41 -1.19 1.75
C LEU A 102 -10.40 -0.22 2.39
N SER A 103 -10.79 0.84 1.67
CA SER A 103 -11.81 1.77 2.15
C SER A 103 -13.16 1.08 2.37
N GLU A 104 -13.53 0.20 1.44
CA GLU A 104 -14.74 -0.61 1.54
C GLU A 104 -14.68 -1.59 2.73
N ILE A 105 -13.57 -2.33 2.89
CA ILE A 105 -13.38 -3.29 3.98
C ILE A 105 -13.34 -2.59 5.35
N MET A 106 -12.69 -1.43 5.44
CA MET A 106 -12.51 -0.71 6.70
C MET A 106 -13.70 0.19 7.04
N HIS A 107 -14.61 0.44 6.10
CA HIS A 107 -15.68 1.43 6.18
C HIS A 107 -15.16 2.84 6.48
N GLU A 108 -14.05 3.21 5.85
CA GLU A 108 -13.34 4.47 6.06
C GLU A 108 -12.83 4.97 4.72
N GLN A 109 -12.87 6.29 4.47
CA GLN A 109 -12.28 6.84 3.25
C GLN A 109 -10.76 6.88 3.39
N LEU A 110 -10.06 6.04 2.63
CA LEU A 110 -8.61 6.07 2.46
C LEU A 110 -8.28 6.79 1.15
N GLY A 111 -7.13 7.47 1.13
CA GLY A 111 -6.74 8.51 0.16
C GLY A 111 -6.99 8.18 -1.31
#